data_AF-A0A8K0S820-F1
#
_entry.id   AF-A0A8K0S820-F1
#
_cell.length_a   1.000
_cell.length_b   1.000
_cell.length_c   1.000
_cell.angle_alpha   90.00
_cell.angle_beta   90.00
_cell.angle_gamma   90.00
#
_symmetry.space_group_name_H-M   'P 1'
#
loop_
_entity.id
_entity.type
_entity.pdbx_description
1 polymer ?
#
loop_
_entity_poly.entity_id
_entity_poly.type
_entity_poly.pdbx_seq_one_letter_code
_entity_poly.pdbx_strand_id
1 'polypeptide(L)'
;MIKRLLKLGCSPDKQFSASLSPEFGEESTTALLWVLAQSDAISVDVVRILIKAPANVDYIAPKSKLTALMLAAKAQRHDVVGLLRKANANPLHRDYYEETALLFASRAGDLASVKSLIKAKSNTDDGSLHEASPIQELASCVQDMSDMLRLEQTIRTLVDSKADLLLPHIPSGSKNSLFLALENPQPVSVTKALIKVAMWAQINHPDNIYIQHLQSGTKWYFSPTMYLVSSCFTGDHRHVEELRTLLYMAQCQDRKFPEYGPAEVHQLLPEDVVGAPQHILDRNAKRLVDKELREKREQDHQTKLRFMHEEALHKGYIQDIHVNQKLKHTYRTHQVDIVNQTEKTKLQQSALERKNALVAAGQQQTQQQLKLNFQEQQAKSKIGEQKMQNVLASEAQSSKLAGQKQAQALKVAGDRSAHALKAREHKMKMEEARAKQKLRR
;
A
#
# COMPACT_ATOMS: atom_id res chain seq x y z
N MET A 1 80.78 35.68 -22.89
CA MET A 1 79.88 36.84 -22.71
C MET A 1 79.37 36.95 -21.27
N ILE A 2 78.62 35.98 -20.74
CA ILE A 2 78.00 36.04 -19.39
C ILE A 2 79.00 36.31 -18.26
N LYS A 3 80.16 35.63 -18.22
CA LYS A 3 81.24 35.91 -17.24
C LYS A 3 81.73 37.37 -17.29
N ARG A 4 81.70 38.01 -18.47
CA ARG A 4 82.11 39.40 -18.65
C ARG A 4 81.03 40.36 -18.15
N LEU A 5 79.75 40.05 -18.38
CA LEU A 5 78.61 40.81 -17.85
C LEU A 5 78.55 40.77 -16.32
N LEU A 6 78.77 39.61 -15.71
CA LEU A 6 78.86 39.48 -14.25
C LEU A 6 80.03 40.29 -13.66
N LYS A 7 81.20 40.29 -14.33
CA LYS A 7 82.35 41.13 -13.95
C LYS A 7 82.09 42.63 -14.09
N LEU A 8 81.18 43.03 -14.98
CA LEU A 8 80.76 44.43 -15.17
C LEU A 8 79.68 44.86 -14.16
N GLY A 9 79.31 44.00 -13.19
CA GLY A 9 78.36 44.33 -12.13
C GLY A 9 76.89 44.10 -12.48
N CYS A 10 76.59 43.42 -13.59
CA CYS A 10 75.20 43.01 -13.87
C CYS A 10 74.76 41.96 -12.85
N SER A 11 73.77 42.29 -12.02
CA SER A 11 73.20 41.34 -11.06
C SER A 11 72.46 40.20 -11.79
N PRO A 12 72.73 38.93 -11.46
CA PRO A 12 72.01 37.79 -12.04
C PRO A 12 70.54 37.72 -11.59
N ASP A 13 70.18 38.40 -10.50
CA ASP A 13 68.83 38.45 -9.93
C ASP A 13 67.98 39.59 -10.47
N LYS A 14 68.52 40.38 -11.41
CA LYS A 14 67.74 41.45 -12.02
C LYS A 14 66.53 40.87 -12.73
N GLN A 15 65.36 41.25 -12.25
CA GLN A 15 64.09 40.79 -12.78
C GLN A 15 63.75 41.50 -14.09
N PHE A 16 63.18 40.78 -15.03
CA PHE A 16 62.64 41.31 -16.29
C PHE A 16 61.36 40.58 -16.69
N SER A 17 60.55 41.19 -17.55
CA SER A 17 59.30 40.60 -18.05
C SER A 17 59.63 39.59 -19.14
N ALA A 18 59.23 38.33 -18.97
CA ALA A 18 59.27 37.33 -20.04
C ALA A 18 58.18 36.27 -19.83
N SER A 19 57.80 35.59 -20.91
CA SER A 19 56.88 34.44 -20.85
C SER A 19 57.66 33.16 -20.55
N LEU A 20 57.40 32.54 -19.39
CA LEU A 20 57.98 31.25 -18.99
C LEU A 20 57.10 30.06 -19.35
N SER A 21 55.79 30.30 -19.42
CA SER A 21 54.77 29.32 -19.74
C SER A 21 53.71 29.99 -20.61
N PRO A 22 53.22 29.34 -21.67
CA PRO A 22 52.23 29.93 -22.57
C PRO A 22 50.90 30.27 -21.85
N GLU A 23 50.62 29.63 -20.72
CA GLU A 23 49.35 29.75 -19.97
C GLU A 23 49.23 31.04 -19.17
N PHE A 24 50.33 31.54 -18.57
CA PHE A 24 50.30 32.68 -17.64
C PHE A 24 50.74 34.02 -18.28
N GLY A 25 51.14 33.98 -19.56
CA GLY A 25 51.65 35.12 -20.31
C GLY A 25 52.98 35.64 -19.75
N GLU A 26 53.24 36.94 -19.94
CA GLU A 26 54.46 37.56 -19.40
C GLU A 26 54.44 37.67 -17.88
N GLU A 27 55.53 37.29 -17.23
CA GLU A 27 55.74 37.42 -15.80
C GLU A 27 57.17 37.87 -15.45
N SER A 28 57.35 38.32 -14.21
CA SER A 28 58.67 38.70 -13.71
C SER A 28 59.55 37.47 -13.56
N THR A 29 60.67 37.42 -14.27
CA THR A 29 61.61 36.29 -14.25
C THR A 29 63.05 36.73 -13.97
N THR A 30 63.87 35.80 -13.48
CA THR A 30 65.32 35.98 -13.35
C THR A 30 66.05 35.38 -14.55
N ALA A 31 67.31 35.77 -14.74
CA ALA A 31 68.14 35.22 -15.82
C ALA A 31 68.26 33.69 -15.75
N LEU A 32 68.32 33.13 -14.53
CA LEU A 32 68.39 31.68 -14.32
C LEU A 32 67.10 30.98 -14.75
N LEU A 33 65.94 31.50 -14.34
CA LEU A 33 64.64 30.87 -14.63
C LEU A 33 64.28 30.98 -16.11
N TRP A 34 64.54 32.14 -16.73
CA TRP A 34 64.37 32.33 -18.17
C TRP A 34 65.24 31.37 -18.99
N VAL A 35 66.51 31.19 -18.62
CA VAL A 35 67.42 30.24 -19.26
C VAL A 35 66.89 28.80 -19.20
N LEU A 36 66.21 28.41 -18.12
CA LEU A 36 65.67 27.05 -18.00
C LEU A 36 64.32 26.87 -18.68
N ALA A 37 63.60 27.96 -18.96
CA ALA A 37 62.33 27.94 -19.69
C ALA A 37 62.50 27.82 -21.21
N GLN A 38 63.66 28.19 -21.76
CA GLN A 38 63.89 28.10 -23.21
C GLN A 38 64.08 26.64 -23.65
N SER A 39 63.45 26.29 -24.79
CA SER A 39 63.49 24.96 -25.39
C SER A 39 64.83 24.61 -26.05
N ASP A 40 65.67 25.62 -26.31
CA ASP A 40 67.00 25.43 -26.90
C ASP A 40 68.03 25.06 -25.84
N ALA A 41 68.86 24.06 -26.16
CA ALA A 41 69.84 23.44 -25.28
C ALA A 41 70.91 24.43 -24.76
N ILE A 42 70.54 25.26 -23.79
CA ILE A 42 71.47 26.16 -23.12
C ILE A 42 72.48 25.30 -22.36
N SER A 43 73.77 25.49 -22.66
CA SER A 43 74.85 24.71 -22.06
C SER A 43 74.76 24.69 -20.54
N VAL A 44 75.00 23.51 -19.95
CA VAL A 44 75.12 23.31 -18.50
C VAL A 44 76.14 24.26 -17.88
N ASP A 45 77.15 24.70 -18.64
CA ASP A 45 78.16 25.65 -18.17
C ASP A 45 77.60 27.05 -17.93
N VAL A 46 76.62 27.49 -18.72
CA VAL A 46 75.95 28.77 -18.50
C VAL A 46 75.21 28.75 -17.17
N VAL A 47 74.45 27.68 -16.93
CA VAL A 47 73.72 27.46 -15.68
C VAL A 47 74.70 27.38 -14.49
N ARG A 48 75.82 26.66 -14.64
CA ARG A 48 76.88 26.57 -13.63
C ARG A 48 77.50 27.93 -13.29
N ILE A 49 77.69 28.80 -14.28
CA ILE A 49 78.24 30.16 -14.08
C ILE A 49 77.22 31.02 -13.33
N LEU A 50 75.93 30.93 -13.67
CA LEU A 50 74.87 31.67 -13.00
C LEU A 50 74.67 31.21 -11.55
N ILE A 51 74.69 29.91 -11.28
CA ILE A 51 74.60 29.35 -9.92
C ILE A 51 75.83 29.70 -9.06
N LYS A 52 77.02 29.79 -9.66
CA LYS A 52 78.23 30.25 -8.95
C LYS A 52 78.25 31.75 -8.71
N ALA A 53 77.53 32.52 -9.51
CA ALA A 53 77.19 33.90 -9.17
C ALA A 53 76.17 33.86 -8.02
N PRO A 54 76.02 34.93 -7.22
CA PRO A 54 75.03 34.99 -6.13
C PRO A 54 73.61 35.14 -6.70
N ALA A 55 73.20 34.22 -7.57
CA ALA A 55 71.87 34.14 -8.14
C ALA A 55 70.94 33.39 -7.17
N ASN A 56 69.74 33.90 -6.98
CA ASN A 56 68.70 33.25 -6.21
C ASN A 56 68.18 32.01 -6.95
N VAL A 57 68.65 30.84 -6.53
CA VAL A 57 68.25 29.53 -7.09
C VAL A 57 66.81 29.15 -6.77
N ASP A 58 66.24 29.72 -5.71
CA ASP A 58 64.87 29.49 -5.23
C ASP A 58 63.94 30.66 -5.60
N TYR A 59 64.27 31.42 -6.63
CA TYR A 59 63.34 32.41 -7.17
C TYR A 59 62.05 31.72 -7.67
N ILE A 60 60.91 32.22 -7.20
CA ILE A 60 59.57 31.74 -7.55
C ILE A 60 58.94 32.77 -8.48
N ALA A 61 58.53 32.36 -9.68
CA ALA A 61 57.82 33.23 -10.59
C ALA A 61 56.47 33.66 -9.99
N PRO A 62 56.05 34.93 -10.14
CA PRO A 62 54.89 35.44 -9.40
C PRO A 62 53.55 34.87 -9.87
N LYS A 63 53.40 34.49 -11.16
CA LYS A 63 52.13 33.96 -11.69
C LYS A 63 52.15 32.44 -11.71
N SER A 64 53.12 31.85 -12.41
CA SER A 64 53.21 30.39 -12.57
C SER A 64 53.75 29.67 -11.34
N LYS A 65 54.39 30.40 -10.41
CA LYS A 65 55.11 29.84 -9.25
C LYS A 65 56.21 28.83 -9.61
N LEU A 66 56.66 28.84 -10.86
CA LEU A 66 57.74 27.97 -11.32
C LEU A 66 59.08 28.34 -10.67
N THR A 67 59.85 27.30 -10.34
CA THR A 67 61.23 27.40 -9.86
C THR A 67 62.22 26.84 -10.88
N ALA A 68 63.50 27.20 -10.72
CA ALA A 68 64.57 26.67 -11.56
C ALA A 68 64.63 25.14 -11.53
N LEU A 69 64.37 24.54 -10.37
CA LEU A 69 64.40 23.10 -10.19
C LEU A 69 63.25 22.38 -10.92
N MET A 70 62.04 22.95 -10.92
CA MET A 70 60.89 22.41 -11.67
C MET A 70 61.13 22.45 -13.18
N LEU A 71 61.63 23.57 -13.70
CA LEU A 71 61.95 23.69 -15.13
C LEU A 71 63.05 22.72 -15.56
N ALA A 72 64.08 22.55 -14.74
CA ALA A 72 65.15 21.59 -15.00
C ALA A 72 64.64 20.14 -15.01
N ALA A 73 63.73 19.80 -14.09
CA ALA A 73 63.08 18.49 -14.03
C ALA A 73 62.15 18.26 -15.23
N LYS A 74 61.31 19.24 -15.59
CA LYS A 74 60.41 19.20 -16.75
C LYS A 74 61.18 19.01 -18.07
N ALA A 75 62.36 19.61 -18.18
CA ALA A 75 63.24 19.49 -19.34
C ALA A 75 64.15 18.24 -19.32
N GLN A 76 64.02 17.33 -18.34
CA GLN A 76 64.85 16.13 -18.17
C GLN A 76 66.36 16.40 -18.06
N ARG A 77 66.73 17.58 -17.54
CA ARG A 77 68.13 18.02 -17.42
C ARG A 77 68.72 17.61 -16.08
N HIS A 78 68.88 16.31 -15.86
CA HIS A 78 69.41 15.74 -14.60
C HIS A 78 70.75 16.33 -14.15
N ASP A 79 71.63 16.72 -15.08
CA ASP A 79 72.88 17.43 -14.75
C ASP A 79 72.62 18.77 -14.04
N VAL A 80 71.62 19.52 -14.52
CA VAL A 80 71.22 20.80 -13.94
C VAL A 80 70.49 20.59 -12.62
N VAL A 81 69.62 19.59 -12.52
CA VAL A 81 68.98 19.21 -11.24
C VAL A 81 70.05 18.90 -10.19
N GLY A 82 71.10 18.16 -10.57
CA GLY A 82 72.24 17.88 -9.69
C GLY A 82 73.02 19.13 -9.27
N LEU A 83 73.16 20.13 -10.14
CA LEU A 83 73.81 21.41 -9.84
C LEU A 83 72.95 22.30 -8.92
N LEU A 84 71.67 22.45 -9.22
CA LEU A 84 70.73 23.24 -8.41
C LEU A 84 70.61 22.67 -7.00
N ARG A 85 70.54 21.34 -6.87
CA ARG A 85 70.57 20.67 -5.57
C ARG A 85 71.86 20.93 -4.80
N LYS A 86 73.03 20.90 -5.46
CA LYS A 86 74.32 21.24 -4.82
C LYS A 86 74.37 22.70 -4.36
N ALA A 87 73.54 23.56 -4.95
CA ALA A 87 73.35 24.95 -4.55
C ALA A 87 72.23 25.14 -3.51
N ASN A 88 71.75 24.05 -2.88
CA ASN A 88 70.68 24.04 -1.89
C ASN A 88 69.32 24.55 -2.38
N ALA A 89 69.01 24.42 -3.68
CA ALA A 89 67.67 24.70 -4.18
C ALA A 89 66.63 23.82 -3.46
N ASN A 90 65.55 24.42 -3.00
CA ASN A 90 64.50 23.76 -2.22
C ASN A 90 63.58 22.92 -3.12
N PRO A 91 63.56 21.59 -2.97
CA PRO A 91 62.74 20.71 -3.80
C PRO A 91 61.25 20.70 -3.43
N LEU A 92 60.88 21.33 -2.31
CA LEU A 92 59.52 21.33 -1.77
C LEU A 92 58.68 22.50 -2.29
N HIS A 93 59.25 23.40 -3.10
CA HIS A 93 58.45 24.43 -3.74
C HIS A 93 57.40 23.81 -4.65
N ARG A 94 56.27 24.50 -4.74
CA ARG A 94 55.08 24.09 -5.47
C ARG A 94 54.71 25.17 -6.48
N ASP A 95 54.37 24.74 -7.70
CA ASP A 95 53.93 25.65 -8.75
C ASP A 95 52.47 26.11 -8.54
N TYR A 96 51.87 26.77 -9.55
CA TYR A 96 50.47 27.21 -9.47
C TYR A 96 49.48 26.05 -9.31
N TYR A 97 49.77 24.90 -9.91
CA TYR A 97 49.01 23.66 -9.81
C TYR A 97 49.43 22.80 -8.62
N GLU A 98 50.26 23.37 -7.75
CA GLU A 98 50.88 22.75 -6.60
C GLU A 98 51.84 21.58 -6.90
N GLU A 99 52.29 21.46 -8.14
CA GLU A 99 53.21 20.41 -8.57
C GLU A 99 54.64 20.72 -8.07
N THR A 100 55.38 19.68 -7.67
CA THR A 100 56.78 19.80 -7.27
C THR A 100 57.73 19.35 -8.37
N ALA A 101 59.02 19.67 -8.21
CA ALA A 101 60.06 19.20 -9.12
C ALA A 101 60.14 17.67 -9.22
N LEU A 102 59.78 16.94 -8.15
CA LEU A 102 59.73 15.48 -8.16
C LEU A 102 58.61 14.95 -9.06
N LEU A 103 57.44 15.59 -9.03
CA LEU A 103 56.31 15.24 -9.89
C LEU A 103 56.66 15.43 -11.37
N PHE A 104 57.26 16.58 -11.73
CA PHE A 104 57.75 16.83 -13.09
C PHE A 104 58.77 15.79 -13.56
N ALA A 105 59.75 15.43 -12.70
CA ALA A 105 60.76 14.43 -13.04
C ALA A 105 60.15 13.03 -13.22
N SER A 106 59.18 12.64 -12.38
CA SER A 106 58.49 11.36 -12.46
C SER A 106 57.60 11.26 -13.71
N ARG A 107 56.84 12.31 -14.02
CA ARG A 107 56.03 12.42 -15.25
C ARG A 107 56.90 12.31 -16.50
N ALA A 108 58.09 12.91 -16.47
CA ALA A 108 59.04 12.85 -17.58
C ALA A 108 59.85 11.54 -17.64
N GLY A 109 59.71 10.64 -16.64
CA GLY A 109 60.45 9.38 -16.59
C GLY A 109 61.96 9.52 -16.30
N ASP A 110 62.41 10.68 -15.81
CA ASP A 110 63.84 10.96 -15.58
C ASP A 110 64.31 10.36 -14.24
N LEU A 111 64.70 9.08 -14.29
CA LEU A 111 65.25 8.34 -13.14
C LEU A 111 66.42 9.05 -12.44
N ALA A 112 67.28 9.75 -13.20
CA ALA A 112 68.45 10.41 -12.63
C ALA A 112 68.06 11.65 -11.81
N SER A 113 67.09 12.42 -12.30
CA SER A 113 66.48 13.53 -11.56
C SER A 113 65.70 13.04 -10.34
N VAL A 114 64.87 12.00 -10.48
CA VAL A 114 64.11 11.39 -9.36
C VAL A 114 65.04 10.94 -8.25
N LYS A 115 66.09 10.16 -8.55
CA LYS A 115 67.09 9.73 -7.56
C LYS A 115 67.80 10.91 -6.89
N SER A 116 68.05 11.99 -7.64
CA SER A 116 68.75 13.17 -7.13
C SER A 116 67.86 13.98 -6.18
N LEU A 117 66.57 14.12 -6.50
CA LEU A 117 65.56 14.83 -5.73
C LEU A 117 65.18 14.08 -4.45
N ILE A 118 64.97 12.76 -4.52
CA ILE A 118 64.72 11.91 -3.33
C ILE A 118 65.86 12.05 -2.31
N LYS A 119 67.12 12.03 -2.78
CA LYS A 119 68.30 12.26 -1.93
C LYS A 119 68.33 13.65 -1.27
N ALA A 120 67.61 14.62 -1.83
CA ALA A 120 67.47 15.97 -1.28
C ALA A 120 66.38 16.09 -0.21
N LYS A 121 65.81 14.96 0.26
CA LYS A 121 64.65 14.91 1.18
C LYS A 121 63.41 15.60 0.61
N SER A 122 63.18 15.52 -0.70
CA SER A 122 61.87 15.85 -1.25
C SER A 122 60.83 14.92 -0.63
N ASN A 123 59.71 15.46 -0.13
CA ASN A 123 58.59 14.63 0.31
C ASN A 123 58.09 13.85 -0.90
N THR A 124 57.99 12.53 -0.75
CA THR A 124 57.50 11.63 -1.79
C THR A 124 56.00 11.77 -1.97
N ASP A 125 55.27 12.06 -0.89
CA ASP A 125 53.83 12.31 -0.91
C ASP A 125 53.61 13.75 -0.45
N ASP A 126 54.07 14.68 -1.29
CA ASP A 126 54.14 16.09 -0.94
C ASP A 126 52.78 16.79 -0.85
N GLY A 127 51.65 16.13 -1.11
CA GLY A 127 50.31 16.68 -0.91
C GLY A 127 50.01 17.91 -1.77
N SER A 128 50.43 17.88 -3.05
CA SER A 128 49.99 18.84 -4.06
C SER A 128 48.45 18.92 -4.12
N LEU A 129 47.85 20.04 -4.57
CA LEU A 129 46.40 20.23 -4.76
C LEU A 129 45.79 19.22 -5.74
N HIS A 130 46.61 18.58 -6.58
CA HIS A 130 46.22 17.42 -7.39
C HIS A 130 46.33 16.08 -6.65
N GLU A 131 46.83 16.07 -5.41
CA GLU A 131 47.17 14.93 -4.55
C GLU A 131 47.76 13.72 -5.29
N ALA A 132 48.38 13.99 -6.44
CA ALA A 132 49.01 13.02 -7.28
C ALA A 132 50.36 12.71 -6.65
N SER A 133 50.46 11.59 -5.93
CA SER A 133 51.77 11.09 -5.55
C SER A 133 52.59 10.87 -6.84
N PRO A 134 53.91 11.10 -6.87
CA PRO A 134 54.75 10.90 -8.05
C PRO A 134 54.60 9.50 -8.67
N ILE A 135 54.19 8.51 -7.87
CA ILE A 135 53.89 7.16 -8.35
C ILE A 135 52.51 7.05 -9.04
N GLN A 136 51.52 7.83 -8.61
CA GLN A 136 50.21 7.93 -9.27
C GLN A 136 50.33 8.64 -10.63
N GLU A 137 51.12 9.70 -10.70
CA GLU A 137 51.36 10.43 -11.96
C GLU A 137 52.13 9.58 -12.98
N LEU A 138 53.11 8.82 -12.49
CA LEU A 138 53.81 7.84 -13.31
C LEU A 138 52.86 6.71 -13.78
N ALA A 139 51.91 6.31 -12.94
CA ALA A 139 50.89 5.33 -13.31
C ALA A 139 49.90 5.88 -14.36
N SER A 140 49.58 7.18 -14.36
CA SER A 140 48.61 7.78 -15.30
C SER A 140 49.23 8.24 -16.64
N CYS A 141 50.45 8.79 -16.63
CA CYS A 141 50.98 9.58 -17.76
C CYS A 141 52.07 8.89 -18.58
N VAL A 142 52.61 7.74 -18.17
CA VAL A 142 53.69 7.07 -18.93
C VAL A 142 53.17 6.57 -20.27
N GLN A 143 53.67 7.16 -21.37
CA GLN A 143 53.35 6.78 -22.75
C GLN A 143 54.55 6.17 -23.49
N ASP A 144 55.79 6.52 -23.10
CA ASP A 144 57.00 6.08 -23.79
C ASP A 144 57.50 4.72 -23.29
N MET A 145 57.52 3.76 -24.22
CA MET A 145 57.88 2.35 -24.00
C MET A 145 59.38 2.07 -24.08
N SER A 146 60.20 3.09 -24.37
CA SER A 146 61.60 2.92 -24.73
C SER A 146 62.43 2.20 -23.65
N ASP A 147 62.01 2.24 -22.38
CA ASP A 147 62.70 1.54 -21.29
C ASP A 147 61.77 1.09 -20.15
N MET A 148 61.11 -0.06 -20.31
CA MET A 148 60.40 -0.73 -19.21
C MET A 148 61.29 -0.95 -17.97
N LEU A 149 62.59 -1.19 -18.18
CA LEU A 149 63.56 -1.31 -17.09
C LEU A 149 63.72 -0.02 -16.30
N ARG A 150 63.70 1.14 -16.97
CA ARG A 150 63.76 2.44 -16.29
C ARG A 150 62.49 2.67 -15.49
N LEU A 151 61.32 2.32 -16.03
CA LEU A 151 60.04 2.38 -15.31
C LEU A 151 60.04 1.52 -14.04
N GLU A 152 60.49 0.27 -14.12
CA GLU A 152 60.60 -0.57 -12.91
C GLU A 152 61.56 0.03 -11.89
N GLN A 153 62.67 0.62 -12.34
CA GLN A 153 63.65 1.25 -11.46
C GLN A 153 63.15 2.55 -10.83
N THR A 154 62.38 3.38 -11.55
CA THR A 154 61.78 4.60 -10.99
C THR A 154 60.75 4.24 -9.92
N ILE A 155 59.86 3.28 -10.21
CA ILE A 155 58.89 2.76 -9.24
C ILE A 155 59.61 2.22 -7.99
N ARG A 156 60.66 1.39 -8.17
CA ARG A 156 61.48 0.89 -7.05
C ARG A 156 62.02 2.04 -6.20
N THR A 157 62.62 3.04 -6.82
CA THR A 157 63.20 4.17 -6.08
C THR A 157 62.16 5.00 -5.31
N LEU A 158 60.95 5.15 -5.85
CA LEU A 158 59.86 5.87 -5.19
C LEU A 158 59.32 5.08 -3.98
N VAL A 159 59.17 3.77 -4.14
CA VAL A 159 58.72 2.87 -3.06
C VAL A 159 59.77 2.77 -1.95
N ASP A 160 61.06 2.67 -2.30
CA ASP A 160 62.17 2.69 -1.34
C ASP A 160 62.19 3.99 -0.52
N SER A 161 61.72 5.10 -1.11
CA SER A 161 61.56 6.38 -0.42
C SER A 161 60.28 6.51 0.41
N LYS A 162 59.51 5.41 0.57
CA LYS A 162 58.24 5.31 1.32
C LYS A 162 57.06 6.04 0.67
N ALA A 163 57.01 6.13 -0.66
CA ALA A 163 55.80 6.56 -1.35
C ALA A 163 54.64 5.60 -1.05
N ASP A 164 53.50 6.13 -0.64
CA ASP A 164 52.30 5.33 -0.39
C ASP A 164 51.53 5.07 -1.68
N LEU A 165 51.32 3.78 -1.97
CA LEU A 165 50.69 3.30 -3.19
C LEU A 165 49.16 3.24 -3.08
N LEU A 166 48.65 3.21 -1.84
CA LEU A 166 47.23 3.05 -1.54
C LEU A 166 46.55 4.41 -1.29
N LEU A 167 47.30 5.51 -1.33
CA LEU A 167 46.72 6.85 -1.27
C LEU A 167 45.67 7.02 -2.38
N PRO A 168 44.47 7.51 -2.04
CA PRO A 168 43.43 7.81 -3.02
C PRO A 168 43.79 9.07 -3.81
N HIS A 169 43.61 9.04 -5.12
CA HIS A 169 43.82 10.16 -6.02
C HIS A 169 42.57 11.04 -6.06
N ILE A 170 42.55 12.08 -5.23
CA ILE A 170 41.39 12.96 -5.04
C ILE A 170 40.74 13.46 -6.35
N PRO A 171 41.49 13.92 -7.37
CA PRO A 171 40.88 14.42 -8.61
C PRO A 171 40.07 13.38 -9.38
N SER A 172 40.45 12.10 -9.35
CA SER A 172 39.72 11.00 -10.02
C SER A 172 38.84 10.20 -9.06
N GLY A 173 38.79 10.59 -7.78
CA GLY A 173 37.98 9.98 -6.73
C GLY A 173 38.78 9.03 -5.84
N SER A 174 38.26 7.83 -5.62
CA SER A 174 38.83 6.81 -4.72
C SER A 174 39.88 5.92 -5.40
N LYS A 175 40.45 6.35 -6.53
CA LYS A 175 41.41 5.54 -7.32
C LYS A 175 42.80 5.68 -6.73
N ASN A 176 43.44 4.57 -6.40
CA ASN A 176 44.86 4.56 -6.04
C ASN A 176 45.76 4.39 -7.28
N SER A 177 47.08 4.27 -7.05
CA SER A 177 48.07 4.14 -8.14
C SER A 177 47.83 2.94 -9.05
N LEU A 178 47.29 1.83 -8.53
CA LEU A 178 46.97 0.65 -9.33
C LEU A 178 45.77 0.93 -10.24
N PHE A 179 44.71 1.55 -9.74
CA PHE A 179 43.54 1.89 -10.55
C PHE A 179 43.88 2.88 -11.68
N LEU A 180 44.76 3.85 -11.41
CA LEU A 180 45.28 4.75 -12.44
C LEU A 180 46.12 4.00 -13.49
N ALA A 181 46.93 3.03 -13.08
CA ALA A 181 47.69 2.19 -14.02
C ALA A 181 46.80 1.35 -14.94
N LEU A 182 45.62 0.92 -14.46
CA LEU A 182 44.64 0.18 -15.27
C LEU A 182 43.98 1.06 -16.34
N GLU A 183 43.92 2.38 -16.13
CA GLU A 183 43.33 3.35 -17.05
C GLU A 183 44.37 4.03 -17.96
N ASN A 184 45.65 3.73 -17.77
CA ASN A 184 46.73 4.24 -18.59
C ASN A 184 46.57 3.81 -20.06
N PRO A 185 47.01 4.61 -21.05
CA PRO A 185 47.07 4.21 -22.46
C PRO A 185 47.81 2.89 -22.74
N GLN A 186 48.78 2.52 -21.90
CA GLN A 186 49.55 1.28 -21.94
C GLN A 186 49.36 0.46 -20.64
N PRO A 187 48.15 -0.03 -20.37
CA PRO A 187 47.77 -0.45 -19.03
C PRO A 187 48.47 -1.74 -18.60
N VAL A 188 48.70 -2.68 -19.52
CA VAL A 188 49.31 -3.99 -19.22
C VAL A 188 50.74 -3.83 -18.72
N SER A 189 51.54 -3.04 -19.43
CA SER A 189 52.97 -2.86 -19.13
C SER A 189 53.19 -2.15 -17.79
N VAL A 190 52.46 -1.05 -17.57
CA VAL A 190 52.56 -0.26 -16.33
C VAL A 190 52.05 -1.07 -15.15
N THR A 191 50.90 -1.74 -15.29
CA THR A 191 50.32 -2.60 -14.25
C THR A 191 51.25 -3.76 -13.91
N LYS A 192 51.86 -4.40 -14.92
CA LYS A 192 52.86 -5.47 -14.73
C LYS A 192 54.07 -4.99 -13.93
N ALA A 193 54.62 -3.83 -14.29
CA ALA A 193 55.75 -3.24 -13.60
C ALA A 193 55.40 -2.92 -12.14
N LEU A 194 54.24 -2.30 -11.90
CA LEU A 194 53.77 -1.91 -10.57
C LEU A 194 53.54 -3.14 -9.66
N ILE A 195 52.89 -4.19 -10.17
CA ILE A 195 52.66 -5.44 -9.44
C ILE A 195 53.96 -6.14 -9.09
N LYS A 196 54.87 -6.28 -10.07
CA LYS A 196 56.15 -6.95 -9.87
C LYS A 196 57.03 -6.23 -8.84
N VAL A 197 56.98 -4.91 -8.78
CA VAL A 197 57.86 -4.11 -7.94
C VAL A 197 57.29 -3.88 -6.55
N ALA A 198 56.02 -3.49 -6.46
CA ALA A 198 55.49 -2.82 -5.27
C ALA A 198 54.15 -3.41 -4.80
N MET A 199 53.26 -3.70 -5.74
CA MET A 199 51.87 -4.05 -5.40
C MET A 199 51.67 -5.50 -4.95
N TRP A 200 52.61 -6.42 -5.18
CA TRP A 200 52.44 -7.84 -4.83
C TRP A 200 52.01 -8.08 -3.36
N ALA A 201 52.56 -7.32 -2.41
CA ALA A 201 52.25 -7.47 -0.99
C ALA A 201 50.95 -6.77 -0.56
N GLN A 202 50.53 -5.74 -1.30
CA GLN A 202 49.40 -4.87 -0.95
C GLN A 202 48.17 -5.10 -1.83
N ILE A 203 48.24 -6.00 -2.82
CA ILE A 203 47.17 -6.22 -3.80
C ILE A 203 45.83 -6.61 -3.15
N ASN A 204 45.86 -7.31 -2.01
CA ASN A 204 44.67 -7.73 -1.26
C ASN A 204 44.44 -6.91 0.01
N HIS A 205 45.15 -5.80 0.21
CA HIS A 205 44.97 -4.90 1.34
C HIS A 205 43.52 -4.36 1.38
N PRO A 206 42.89 -4.18 2.56
CA PRO A 206 41.53 -3.65 2.66
C PRO A 206 41.36 -2.27 2.00
N ASP A 207 42.42 -1.45 2.00
CA ASP A 207 42.40 -0.12 1.38
C ASP A 207 42.69 -0.13 -0.13
N ASN A 208 43.09 -1.28 -0.70
CA ASN A 208 43.26 -1.44 -2.16
C ASN A 208 41.91 -1.74 -2.84
N ILE A 209 40.93 -0.86 -2.64
CA ILE A 209 39.56 -1.02 -3.12
C ILE A 209 39.09 0.31 -3.71
N TYR A 210 38.50 0.25 -4.90
CA TYR A 210 37.84 1.39 -5.51
C TYR A 210 36.44 1.57 -4.91
N ILE A 211 36.12 2.80 -4.53
CA ILE A 211 34.86 3.17 -3.90
C ILE A 211 34.04 4.05 -4.86
N GLN A 212 32.96 3.51 -5.38
CA GLN A 212 31.99 4.28 -6.16
C GLN A 212 30.92 4.85 -5.22
N HIS A 213 30.75 6.17 -5.25
CA HIS A 213 29.71 6.86 -4.50
C HIS A 213 28.47 7.07 -5.37
N LEU A 214 27.32 6.51 -4.96
CA LEU A 214 26.03 6.78 -5.59
C LEU A 214 25.33 7.97 -4.94
N GLN A 215 24.46 8.63 -5.70
CA GLN A 215 23.64 9.75 -5.21
C GLN A 215 22.69 9.34 -4.07
N SER A 216 22.30 8.07 -3.98
CA SER A 216 21.48 7.54 -2.87
C SER A 216 22.23 7.44 -1.53
N GLY A 217 23.55 7.71 -1.52
CA GLY A 217 24.42 7.55 -0.36
C GLY A 217 25.00 6.14 -0.20
N THR A 218 24.62 5.20 -1.08
CA THR A 218 25.19 3.86 -1.13
C THR A 218 26.60 3.88 -1.75
N LYS A 219 27.53 3.21 -1.10
CA LYS A 219 28.92 3.08 -1.56
C LYS A 219 29.16 1.68 -2.09
N TRP A 220 29.70 1.57 -3.30
CA TRP A 220 30.11 0.28 -3.85
C TRP A 220 31.62 0.13 -3.80
N TYR A 221 32.05 -1.02 -3.30
CA TYR A 221 33.45 -1.39 -3.12
C TYR A 221 33.83 -2.38 -4.20
N PHE A 222 34.87 -2.07 -4.99
CA PHE A 222 35.36 -2.90 -6.09
C PHE A 222 36.86 -3.18 -5.92
N SER A 223 37.20 -4.46 -5.86
CA SER A 223 38.59 -4.93 -6.07
C SER A 223 39.08 -4.59 -7.47
N PRO A 224 40.40 -4.57 -7.72
CA PRO A 224 40.98 -4.31 -9.05
C PRO A 224 40.39 -5.20 -10.16
N THR A 225 40.16 -6.48 -9.88
CA THR A 225 39.56 -7.43 -10.83
C THR A 225 38.10 -7.12 -11.11
N MET A 226 37.30 -6.84 -10.07
CA MET A 226 35.88 -6.49 -10.23
C MET A 226 35.68 -5.10 -10.82
N TYR A 227 36.63 -4.19 -10.62
CA TYR A 227 36.64 -2.87 -11.22
C TYR A 227 36.69 -2.97 -12.75
N LEU A 228 37.58 -3.80 -13.32
CA LEU A 228 37.70 -3.99 -14.77
C LEU A 228 36.42 -4.52 -15.45
N VAL A 229 35.61 -5.30 -14.73
CA VAL A 229 34.34 -5.87 -15.23
C VAL A 229 33.15 -4.95 -14.98
N SER A 230 33.33 -3.96 -14.09
CA SER A 230 32.26 -3.04 -13.73
C SER A 230 32.01 -1.98 -14.81
N SER A 231 30.81 -1.41 -14.81
CA SER A 231 30.45 -0.28 -15.67
C SER A 231 31.16 1.04 -15.31
N CYS A 232 31.96 1.07 -14.23
CA CYS A 232 32.68 2.26 -13.79
C CYS A 232 34.16 2.30 -14.23
N PHE A 233 34.62 1.28 -14.96
CA PHE A 233 35.93 1.32 -15.61
C PHE A 233 35.90 2.32 -16.78
N THR A 234 36.89 3.21 -16.84
CA THR A 234 36.98 4.22 -17.91
C THR A 234 38.13 4.00 -18.89
N GLY A 235 38.93 2.95 -18.70
CA GLY A 235 40.06 2.61 -19.56
C GLY A 235 39.70 1.82 -20.83
N ASP A 236 40.73 1.37 -21.54
CA ASP A 236 40.56 0.61 -22.79
C ASP A 236 40.12 -0.84 -22.53
N HIS A 237 38.88 -1.16 -22.90
CA HIS A 237 38.29 -2.48 -22.72
C HIS A 237 39.01 -3.61 -23.49
N ARG A 238 39.82 -3.29 -24.50
CA ARG A 238 40.54 -4.31 -25.30
C ARG A 238 41.56 -5.10 -24.47
N HIS A 239 42.13 -4.48 -23.45
CA HIS A 239 43.16 -5.08 -22.60
C HIS A 239 42.60 -5.72 -21.32
N VAL A 240 41.28 -5.67 -21.10
CA VAL A 240 40.67 -6.12 -19.84
C VAL A 240 40.96 -7.59 -19.54
N GLU A 241 40.84 -8.49 -20.51
CA GLU A 241 41.11 -9.92 -20.27
C GLU A 241 42.59 -10.17 -19.93
N GLU A 242 43.52 -9.49 -20.62
CA GLU A 242 44.94 -9.60 -20.32
C GLU A 242 45.25 -9.05 -18.92
N LEU A 243 44.70 -7.88 -18.55
CA LEU A 243 44.86 -7.29 -17.22
C LEU A 243 44.27 -8.20 -16.13
N ARG A 244 43.11 -8.83 -16.37
CA ARG A 244 42.51 -9.79 -15.44
C ARG A 244 43.41 -11.01 -15.26
N THR A 245 43.95 -11.59 -16.33
CA THR A 245 44.88 -12.72 -16.19
C THR A 245 46.10 -12.33 -15.36
N LEU A 246 46.62 -11.12 -15.54
CA LEU A 246 47.75 -10.60 -14.78
C LEU A 246 47.41 -10.42 -13.29
N LEU A 247 46.26 -9.85 -12.97
CA LEU A 247 45.79 -9.68 -11.59
C LEU A 247 45.54 -11.04 -10.90
N TYR A 248 44.97 -12.02 -11.61
CA TYR A 248 44.80 -13.37 -11.09
C TYR A 248 46.13 -14.10 -10.89
N MET A 249 47.10 -13.93 -11.79
CA MET A 249 48.47 -14.43 -11.60
C MET A 249 49.12 -13.83 -10.35
N ALA A 250 48.76 -12.58 -10.00
CA ALA A 250 49.19 -11.90 -8.78
C ALA A 250 48.36 -12.28 -7.54
N GLN A 251 47.47 -13.27 -7.63
CA GLN A 251 46.59 -13.73 -6.55
C GLN A 251 45.64 -12.65 -6.00
N CYS A 252 45.20 -11.72 -6.86
CA CYS A 252 44.17 -10.75 -6.49
C CYS A 252 42.85 -11.47 -6.16
N GLN A 253 42.23 -11.11 -5.03
CA GLN A 253 40.95 -11.65 -4.61
C GLN A 253 39.80 -10.78 -5.12
N ASP A 254 38.78 -11.44 -5.66
CA ASP A 254 37.57 -10.77 -6.11
C ASP A 254 36.77 -10.29 -4.90
N ARG A 255 36.61 -8.97 -4.80
CA ARG A 255 35.76 -8.29 -3.83
C ARG A 255 34.85 -7.32 -4.57
N LYS A 256 33.55 -7.45 -4.34
CA LYS A 256 32.50 -6.55 -4.83
C LYS A 256 31.36 -6.56 -3.83
N PHE A 257 31.13 -5.46 -3.12
CA PHE A 257 30.05 -5.37 -2.16
C PHE A 257 29.52 -3.94 -2.00
N PRO A 258 28.21 -3.75 -1.74
CA PRO A 258 27.65 -2.46 -1.38
C PRO A 258 27.69 -2.25 0.14
N GLU A 259 27.95 -1.01 0.54
CA GLU A 259 27.60 -0.48 1.85
C GLU A 259 26.42 0.48 1.69
N TYR A 260 25.25 0.03 2.11
CA TYR A 260 24.01 0.80 2.01
C TYR A 260 24.00 2.00 2.95
N GLY A 261 23.62 3.15 2.40
CA GLY A 261 23.37 4.36 3.17
C GLY A 261 22.07 4.29 4.00
N PRO A 262 21.77 5.33 4.80
CA PRO A 262 20.61 5.37 5.71
C PRO A 262 19.26 5.07 5.07
N ALA A 263 19.07 5.46 3.81
CA ALA A 263 17.82 5.25 3.07
C ALA A 263 17.59 3.78 2.67
N GLU A 264 18.66 3.00 2.47
CA GLU A 264 18.62 1.63 1.95
C GLU A 264 19.06 0.61 3.02
N VAL A 265 19.04 0.98 4.30
CA VAL A 265 19.52 0.14 5.41
C VAL A 265 18.77 -1.18 5.55
N HIS A 266 17.56 -1.31 5.01
CA HIS A 266 16.79 -2.56 5.07
C HIS A 266 16.94 -3.42 3.81
N GLN A 267 17.68 -2.96 2.81
CA GLN A 267 17.87 -3.71 1.58
C GLN A 267 18.78 -4.92 1.81
N LEU A 268 18.45 -6.04 1.16
CA LEU A 268 19.28 -7.24 1.15
C LEU A 268 20.41 -7.08 0.14
N LEU A 269 21.56 -7.69 0.44
CA LEU A 269 22.67 -7.77 -0.52
C LEU A 269 22.19 -8.47 -1.80
N PRO A 270 22.59 -8.00 -3.00
CA PRO A 270 22.29 -8.68 -4.24
C PRO A 270 23.16 -9.94 -4.41
N GLU A 271 22.77 -10.81 -5.35
CA GLU A 271 23.43 -12.11 -5.57
C GLU A 271 24.84 -11.97 -6.19
N ASP A 272 25.15 -10.84 -6.80
CA ASP A 272 26.42 -10.56 -7.48
C ASP A 272 27.54 -10.08 -6.53
N VAL A 273 27.30 -10.16 -5.23
CA VAL A 273 28.25 -9.77 -4.17
C VAL A 273 29.29 -10.86 -3.97
N VAL A 274 30.56 -10.47 -4.01
CA VAL A 274 31.71 -11.38 -3.89
C VAL A 274 32.66 -10.82 -2.83
N GLY A 275 33.20 -11.68 -1.96
CA GLY A 275 34.26 -11.29 -1.03
C GLY A 275 33.88 -10.20 -0.01
N ALA A 276 32.60 -10.11 0.36
CA ALA A 276 32.13 -9.12 1.34
C ALA A 276 32.70 -9.40 2.75
N PRO A 277 33.03 -8.35 3.54
CA PRO A 277 33.44 -8.49 4.93
C PRO A 277 32.39 -9.20 5.81
N GLN A 278 32.85 -9.97 6.80
CA GLN A 278 31.99 -10.74 7.71
C GLN A 278 30.87 -9.91 8.36
N HIS A 279 31.19 -8.71 8.84
CA HIS A 279 30.20 -7.84 9.48
C HIS A 279 29.04 -7.42 8.55
N ILE A 280 29.27 -7.35 7.23
CA ILE A 280 28.24 -7.04 6.23
C ILE A 280 27.37 -8.28 5.99
N LEU A 281 28.01 -9.45 5.89
CA LEU A 281 27.31 -10.74 5.75
C LEU A 281 26.42 -11.02 6.96
N ASP A 282 26.92 -10.83 8.17
CA ASP A 282 26.17 -11.00 9.42
C ASP A 282 24.97 -10.06 9.48
N ARG A 283 25.16 -8.80 9.06
CA ARG A 283 24.09 -7.81 8.99
C ARG A 283 23.02 -8.22 7.97
N ASN A 284 23.42 -8.74 6.81
CA ASN A 284 22.50 -9.22 5.79
C ASN A 284 21.75 -10.49 6.24
N ALA A 285 22.42 -11.41 6.93
CA ALA A 285 21.79 -12.61 7.49
C ALA A 285 20.70 -12.25 8.51
N LYS A 286 20.96 -11.28 9.39
CA LYS A 286 19.93 -10.76 10.32
C LYS A 286 18.73 -10.18 9.58
N ARG A 287 18.98 -9.39 8.52
CA ARG A 287 17.91 -8.81 7.68
C ARG A 287 17.07 -9.89 6.99
N LEU A 288 17.70 -10.98 6.56
CA LEU A 288 17.01 -12.11 5.94
C LEU A 288 16.05 -12.77 6.94
N VAL A 289 16.54 -13.06 8.15
CA VAL A 289 15.70 -13.62 9.24
C VAL A 289 14.54 -12.68 9.58
N ASP A 290 14.79 -11.37 9.68
CA ASP A 290 13.73 -10.38 9.95
C ASP A 290 12.71 -10.28 8.82
N LYS A 291 13.12 -10.50 7.56
CA LYS A 291 12.23 -10.55 6.39
C LYS A 291 11.36 -11.80 6.44
N GLU A 292 11.95 -12.98 6.65
CA GLU A 292 11.23 -14.25 6.77
C GLU A 292 10.22 -14.21 7.91
N LEU A 293 10.57 -13.62 9.05
CA LEU A 293 9.67 -13.46 10.18
C LEU A 293 8.48 -12.54 9.85
N ARG A 294 8.72 -11.46 9.10
CA ARG A 294 7.64 -10.56 8.63
C ARG A 294 6.71 -11.27 7.65
N GLU A 295 7.27 -12.01 6.69
CA GLU A 295 6.48 -12.78 5.73
C GLU A 295 5.64 -13.85 6.42
N LYS A 296 6.20 -14.54 7.43
CA LYS A 296 5.45 -15.49 8.24
C LYS A 296 4.30 -14.84 9.01
N ARG A 297 4.53 -13.69 9.66
CA ARG A 297 3.47 -12.95 10.35
C ARG A 297 2.36 -12.49 9.40
N GLU A 298 2.74 -12.07 8.20
CA GLU A 298 1.79 -11.67 7.16
C GLU A 298 0.97 -12.88 6.68
N GLN A 299 1.59 -14.04 6.47
CA GLN A 299 0.88 -15.28 6.15
C GLN A 299 -0.08 -15.70 7.27
N ASP A 300 0.35 -15.63 8.53
CA ASP A 300 -0.48 -15.90 9.70
C ASP A 300 -1.66 -14.90 9.81
N HIS A 301 -1.42 -13.64 9.43
CA HIS A 301 -2.46 -12.63 9.38
C HIS A 301 -3.48 -12.91 8.26
N GLN A 302 -2.98 -13.22 7.06
CA GLN A 302 -3.83 -13.54 5.90
C GLN A 302 -4.67 -14.80 6.14
N THR A 303 -4.11 -15.83 6.76
CA THR A 303 -4.87 -17.05 7.12
C THR A 303 -5.94 -16.75 8.15
N LYS A 304 -5.66 -15.94 9.18
CA LYS A 304 -6.68 -15.48 10.13
C LYS A 304 -7.80 -14.69 9.45
N LEU A 305 -7.46 -13.77 8.55
CA LEU A 305 -8.46 -13.03 7.77
C LEU A 305 -9.34 -13.96 6.94
N ARG A 306 -8.77 -15.00 6.31
CA ARG A 306 -9.53 -16.02 5.58
C ARG A 306 -10.48 -16.78 6.50
N PHE A 307 -10.00 -17.27 7.64
CA PHE A 307 -10.87 -17.96 8.60
C PHE A 307 -12.00 -17.08 9.12
N MET A 308 -11.72 -15.81 9.45
CA MET A 308 -12.76 -14.87 9.87
C MET A 308 -13.77 -14.60 8.76
N HIS A 309 -13.31 -14.52 7.51
CA HIS A 309 -14.18 -14.34 6.36
C HIS A 309 -15.10 -15.55 6.15
N GLU A 310 -14.55 -16.77 6.21
CA GLU A 310 -15.33 -18.01 6.15
C GLU A 310 -16.34 -18.12 7.30
N GLU A 311 -15.93 -17.78 8.52
CA GLU A 311 -16.81 -17.77 9.69
C GLU A 311 -17.96 -16.77 9.53
N ALA A 312 -17.68 -15.57 9.00
CA ALA A 312 -18.71 -14.57 8.72
C ALA A 312 -19.71 -15.05 7.66
N LEU A 313 -19.24 -15.72 6.60
CA LEU A 313 -20.10 -16.33 5.59
C LEU A 313 -20.99 -17.42 6.18
N HIS A 314 -20.45 -18.31 7.01
CA HIS A 314 -21.22 -19.35 7.68
C HIS A 314 -22.28 -18.76 8.64
N LYS A 315 -21.90 -17.75 9.42
CA LYS A 315 -22.84 -17.04 10.31
C LYS A 315 -23.98 -16.39 9.51
N GLY A 316 -23.66 -15.73 8.40
CA GLY A 316 -24.64 -15.16 7.47
C GLY A 316 -25.61 -16.22 6.93
N TYR A 317 -25.07 -17.35 6.45
CA TYR A 317 -25.89 -18.46 5.94
C TYR A 317 -26.83 -19.06 6.99
N ILE A 318 -26.34 -19.28 8.21
CA ILE A 318 -27.18 -19.77 9.33
C ILE A 318 -28.27 -18.76 9.66
N GLN A 319 -27.94 -17.47 9.68
CA GLN A 319 -28.89 -16.40 9.96
C GLN A 319 -29.98 -16.35 8.89
N ASP A 320 -29.63 -16.51 7.62
CA ASP A 320 -30.59 -16.59 6.50
C ASP A 320 -31.52 -17.81 6.61
N ILE A 321 -30.99 -18.97 7.00
CA ILE A 321 -31.82 -20.15 7.28
C ILE A 321 -32.80 -19.85 8.41
N HIS A 322 -32.33 -19.23 9.50
CA HIS A 322 -33.15 -18.95 10.67
C HIS A 322 -34.24 -17.93 10.37
N VAL A 323 -33.93 -16.88 9.60
CA VAL A 323 -34.90 -15.89 9.11
C VAL A 323 -35.94 -16.57 8.20
N ASN A 324 -35.52 -17.41 7.26
CA ASN A 324 -36.43 -18.16 6.38
C ASN A 324 -37.34 -19.13 7.14
N GLN A 325 -36.83 -19.81 8.16
CA GLN A 325 -37.63 -20.68 9.01
C GLN A 325 -38.67 -19.90 9.82
N LYS A 326 -38.28 -18.76 10.39
CA LYS A 326 -39.22 -17.85 11.08
C LYS A 326 -40.31 -17.35 10.13
N LEU A 327 -39.93 -16.88 8.94
CA LEU A 327 -40.87 -16.47 7.89
C LEU A 327 -41.86 -17.59 7.51
N LYS A 328 -41.37 -18.82 7.32
CA LYS A 328 -42.22 -19.99 7.05
C LYS A 328 -43.16 -20.27 8.22
N HIS A 329 -42.68 -20.17 9.46
CA HIS A 329 -43.52 -20.39 10.64
C HIS A 329 -44.60 -19.32 10.75
N THR A 330 -44.25 -18.03 10.65
CA THR A 330 -45.21 -16.92 10.66
C THR A 330 -46.23 -17.03 9.54
N TYR A 331 -45.82 -17.48 8.35
CA TYR A 331 -46.73 -17.70 7.25
C TYR A 331 -47.71 -18.85 7.54
N ARG A 332 -47.24 -19.95 8.11
CA ARG A 332 -48.09 -21.08 8.53
C ARG A 332 -49.06 -20.69 9.64
N THR A 333 -48.60 -19.98 10.67
CA THR A 333 -49.49 -19.51 11.75
C THR A 333 -50.54 -18.56 11.20
N HIS A 334 -50.13 -17.61 10.35
CA HIS A 334 -51.07 -16.70 9.71
C HIS A 334 -52.08 -17.43 8.82
N GLN A 335 -51.68 -18.47 8.09
CA GLN A 335 -52.61 -19.32 7.34
C GLN A 335 -53.63 -20.01 8.26
N VAL A 336 -53.18 -20.59 9.38
CA VAL A 336 -54.08 -21.21 10.35
C VAL A 336 -55.03 -20.18 10.97
N ASP A 337 -54.54 -18.99 11.31
CA ASP A 337 -55.36 -17.91 11.84
C ASP A 337 -56.43 -17.46 10.85
N ILE A 338 -56.08 -17.32 9.56
CA ILE A 338 -57.04 -17.02 8.50
C ILE A 338 -58.12 -18.11 8.44
N VAL A 339 -57.74 -19.39 8.43
CA VAL A 339 -58.71 -20.50 8.41
C VAL A 339 -59.62 -20.44 9.63
N ASN A 340 -59.07 -20.32 10.84
CA ASN A 340 -59.84 -20.23 12.08
C ASN A 340 -60.78 -19.02 12.08
N GLN A 341 -60.34 -17.86 11.59
CA GLN A 341 -61.20 -16.69 11.44
C GLN A 341 -62.33 -16.94 10.46
N THR A 342 -62.05 -17.56 9.30
CA THR A 342 -63.09 -17.90 8.32
C THR A 342 -64.09 -18.93 8.84
N GLU A 343 -63.66 -19.91 9.66
CA GLU A 343 -64.57 -20.85 10.30
C GLU A 343 -65.43 -20.17 11.36
N LYS A 344 -64.84 -19.29 12.17
CA LYS A 344 -65.56 -18.50 13.17
C LYS A 344 -66.60 -17.60 12.52
N THR A 345 -66.28 -16.92 11.43
CA THR A 345 -67.25 -16.08 10.70
C THR A 345 -68.35 -16.92 10.07
N LYS A 346 -68.05 -18.10 9.50
CA LYS A 346 -69.07 -19.06 9.02
C LYS A 346 -70.00 -19.53 10.13
N LEU A 347 -69.47 -19.86 11.31
CA LEU A 347 -70.28 -20.26 12.47
C LEU A 347 -71.16 -19.12 12.97
N GLN A 348 -70.64 -17.90 13.01
CA GLN A 348 -71.44 -16.71 13.35
C GLN A 348 -72.54 -16.44 12.32
N GLN A 349 -72.24 -16.60 11.04
CA GLN A 349 -73.21 -16.43 9.97
C GLN A 349 -74.32 -17.49 10.06
N SER A 350 -73.96 -18.76 10.25
CA SER A 350 -74.95 -19.84 10.40
C SER A 350 -75.78 -19.70 11.68
N ALA A 351 -75.21 -19.19 12.77
CA ALA A 351 -75.95 -18.85 13.98
C ALA A 351 -76.92 -17.68 13.74
N LEU A 352 -76.51 -16.66 12.98
CA LEU A 352 -77.37 -15.54 12.61
C LEU A 352 -78.52 -16.01 11.72
N GLU A 353 -78.25 -16.86 10.74
CA GLU A 353 -79.25 -17.50 9.88
C GLU A 353 -80.24 -18.32 10.71
N ARG A 354 -79.77 -19.12 11.67
CA ARG A 354 -80.64 -19.85 12.61
C ARG A 354 -81.51 -18.92 13.44
N LYS A 355 -80.95 -17.83 13.97
CA LYS A 355 -81.71 -16.82 14.73
C LYS A 355 -82.78 -16.17 13.85
N ASN A 356 -82.44 -15.79 12.62
CA ASN A 356 -83.37 -15.21 11.67
C ASN A 356 -84.48 -16.21 11.29
N ALA A 357 -84.14 -17.48 11.09
CA ALA A 357 -85.10 -18.54 10.84
C ALA A 357 -86.06 -18.77 12.03
N LEU A 358 -85.56 -18.71 13.27
CA LEU A 358 -86.41 -18.79 14.47
C LEU A 358 -87.35 -17.59 14.59
N VAL A 359 -86.86 -16.37 14.31
CA VAL A 359 -87.71 -15.17 14.27
C VAL A 359 -88.78 -15.31 13.18
N ALA A 360 -88.41 -15.77 11.98
CA ALA A 360 -89.35 -16.00 10.89
C ALA A 360 -90.40 -17.09 11.23
N ALA A 361 -89.98 -18.19 11.86
CA ALA A 361 -90.89 -19.24 12.34
C ALA A 361 -91.83 -18.71 13.42
N GLY A 362 -91.33 -17.91 14.36
CA GLY A 362 -92.14 -17.23 15.38
C GLY A 362 -93.18 -16.29 14.76
N GLN A 363 -92.80 -15.51 13.74
CA GLN A 363 -93.71 -14.65 12.97
C GLN A 363 -94.77 -15.47 12.22
N GLN A 364 -94.38 -16.59 11.61
CA GLN A 364 -95.33 -17.48 10.93
C GLN A 364 -96.33 -18.10 11.91
N GLN A 365 -95.88 -18.54 13.09
CA GLN A 365 -96.78 -19.04 14.14
C GLN A 365 -97.74 -17.96 14.62
N THR A 366 -97.26 -16.74 14.86
CA THR A 366 -98.17 -15.62 15.23
C THR A 366 -99.16 -15.31 14.11
N GLN A 367 -98.73 -15.31 12.84
CA GLN A 367 -99.65 -15.15 11.71
C GLN A 367 -100.67 -16.29 11.60
N GLN A 368 -100.26 -17.54 11.82
CA GLN A 368 -101.17 -18.69 11.85
C GLN A 368 -102.17 -18.56 13.00
N GLN A 369 -101.72 -18.15 14.18
CA GLN A 369 -102.58 -17.95 15.33
C GLN A 369 -103.57 -16.80 15.13
N LEU A 370 -103.13 -15.70 14.51
CA LEU A 370 -104.01 -14.60 14.10
C LEU A 370 -105.04 -15.06 13.06
N LYS A 371 -104.66 -15.88 12.08
CA LYS A 371 -105.60 -16.48 11.12
C LYS A 371 -106.62 -17.39 11.81
N LEU A 372 -106.19 -18.24 12.75
CA LEU A 372 -107.06 -19.09 13.56
C LEU A 372 -108.05 -18.27 14.38
N ASN A 373 -107.57 -17.25 15.10
CA ASN A 373 -108.42 -16.34 15.87
C ASN A 373 -109.44 -15.60 14.98
N PHE A 374 -109.03 -15.18 13.78
CA PHE A 374 -109.94 -14.56 12.82
C PHE A 374 -111.02 -15.54 12.33
N GLN A 375 -110.65 -16.80 12.05
CA GLN A 375 -111.61 -17.84 11.71
C GLN A 375 -112.57 -18.16 12.86
N GLU A 376 -112.08 -18.21 14.10
CA GLU A 376 -112.92 -18.36 15.29
C GLU A 376 -113.91 -17.22 15.46
N GLN A 377 -113.48 -15.97 15.22
CA GLN A 377 -114.38 -14.81 15.25
C GLN A 377 -115.46 -14.91 14.17
N GLN A 378 -115.09 -15.30 12.95
CA GLN A 378 -116.08 -15.53 11.88
C GLN A 378 -117.08 -16.64 12.25
N ALA A 379 -116.60 -17.74 12.84
CA ALA A 379 -117.47 -18.84 13.29
C ALA A 379 -118.44 -18.38 14.38
N LYS A 380 -117.97 -17.58 15.35
CA LYS A 380 -118.82 -16.98 16.41
C LYS A 380 -119.88 -16.04 15.83
N SER A 381 -119.53 -15.24 14.82
CA SER A 381 -120.49 -14.38 14.10
C SER A 381 -121.58 -15.21 13.42
N LYS A 382 -121.21 -16.26 12.69
CA LYS A 382 -122.17 -17.16 12.02
C LYS A 382 -123.11 -17.87 13.00
N ILE A 383 -122.60 -18.30 14.16
CA ILE A 383 -123.42 -18.89 15.23
C ILE A 383 -124.39 -17.85 15.82
N GLY A 384 -123.96 -16.58 15.95
CA GLY A 384 -124.82 -15.47 16.35
C GLY A 384 -125.98 -15.25 15.38
N GLU A 385 -125.70 -15.26 14.06
CA GLU A 385 -126.72 -15.13 13.01
C GLU A 385 -127.72 -16.30 13.04
N GLN A 386 -127.25 -17.53 13.21
CA GLN A 386 -128.12 -18.72 13.30
C GLN A 386 -129.03 -18.70 14.54
N LYS A 387 -128.54 -18.23 15.69
CA LYS A 387 -129.37 -18.09 16.89
C LYS A 387 -130.49 -17.06 16.69
N MET A 388 -130.22 -15.97 15.98
CA MET A 388 -131.20 -14.92 15.71
C MET A 388 -132.31 -15.39 14.75
N GLN A 389 -131.99 -16.24 13.76
CA GLN A 389 -132.99 -16.85 12.88
C GLN A 389 -133.93 -17.82 13.63
N ASN A 390 -133.43 -18.56 14.62
CA ASN A 390 -134.24 -19.52 15.37
C ASN A 390 -135.24 -18.85 16.33
N VAL A 391 -134.93 -17.66 16.87
CA VAL A 391 -135.88 -16.91 17.70
C VAL A 391 -137.09 -16.46 16.89
N LEU A 392 -136.86 -15.92 15.69
CA LEU A 392 -137.92 -15.48 14.77
C LEU A 392 -138.83 -16.64 14.32
N ALA A 393 -138.30 -17.85 14.19
CA ALA A 393 -139.09 -19.04 13.84
C ALA A 393 -140.02 -19.50 14.98
N SER A 394 -139.65 -19.26 16.25
CA SER A 394 -140.42 -19.69 17.42
C SER A 394 -141.68 -18.84 17.67
N GLU A 395 -141.64 -17.54 17.36
CA GLU A 395 -142.79 -16.64 17.55
C GLU A 395 -143.93 -16.88 16.55
N ALA A 396 -143.59 -17.36 15.34
CA ALA A 396 -144.56 -17.67 14.29
C ALA A 396 -145.42 -18.93 14.61
N GLN A 397 -144.93 -19.84 15.46
CA GLN A 397 -145.68 -21.05 15.84
C GLN A 397 -146.75 -20.79 16.92
N SER A 398 -146.56 -19.77 17.78
CA SER A 398 -147.51 -19.43 18.84
C SER A 398 -148.84 -18.84 18.35
N SER A 399 -148.88 -18.16 17.19
CA SER A 399 -150.13 -17.52 16.71
C SER A 399 -151.11 -18.51 16.07
N LYS A 400 -150.63 -19.65 15.55
CA LYS A 400 -151.49 -20.67 14.92
C LYS A 400 -152.32 -21.50 15.91
N LEU A 401 -151.87 -21.67 17.15
CA LEU A 401 -152.55 -22.50 18.16
C LEU A 401 -153.76 -21.81 18.83
N ALA A 402 -153.82 -20.47 18.76
CA ALA A 402 -154.91 -19.69 19.36
C ALA A 402 -156.22 -19.75 18.54
N GLY A 403 -156.12 -19.90 17.21
CA GLY A 403 -157.30 -19.95 16.33
C GLY A 403 -158.12 -21.23 16.39
N GLN A 404 -157.52 -22.36 16.79
CA GLN A 404 -158.20 -23.67 16.76
C GLN A 404 -159.02 -23.96 18.03
N LYS A 405 -158.79 -23.26 19.15
CA LYS A 405 -159.51 -23.50 20.42
C LYS A 405 -160.87 -22.80 20.52
N GLN A 406 -161.19 -21.87 19.62
CA GLN A 406 -162.43 -21.09 19.69
C GLN A 406 -163.60 -21.70 18.87
N ALA A 407 -163.31 -22.64 17.95
CA ALA A 407 -164.33 -23.29 17.11
C ALA A 407 -164.93 -24.58 17.72
N GLN A 408 -164.35 -25.12 18.80
CA GLN A 408 -164.76 -26.41 19.40
C GLN A 408 -165.58 -26.29 20.69
N ALA A 409 -165.79 -25.07 21.21
CA ALA A 409 -166.47 -24.82 22.49
C ALA A 409 -167.99 -24.51 22.39
N LEU A 410 -168.56 -24.36 21.18
CA LEU A 410 -169.99 -24.03 20.98
C LEU A 410 -170.90 -25.22 20.58
N LYS A 411 -170.37 -26.45 20.54
CA LYS A 411 -171.12 -27.65 20.09
C LYS A 411 -171.47 -28.67 21.19
N VAL A 412 -171.19 -28.41 22.47
CA VAL A 412 -171.36 -29.44 23.54
C VAL A 412 -172.18 -28.95 24.77
N ALA A 413 -172.70 -27.73 24.77
CA ALA A 413 -173.38 -27.15 25.95
C ALA A 413 -174.93 -27.16 25.93
N GLY A 414 -175.60 -27.78 24.96
CA GLY A 414 -177.07 -27.76 24.85
C GLY A 414 -177.82 -29.04 25.28
N ASP A 415 -177.23 -30.22 25.08
CA ASP A 415 -177.97 -31.50 25.13
C ASP A 415 -178.00 -32.20 26.49
N ARG A 416 -177.74 -31.50 27.62
CA ARG A 416 -177.76 -32.13 28.96
C ARG A 416 -178.63 -31.46 30.03
N SER A 417 -179.40 -30.42 29.71
CA SER A 417 -180.41 -29.85 30.64
C SER A 417 -181.79 -30.54 30.55
N ALA A 418 -181.96 -31.55 29.68
CA ALA A 418 -183.21 -32.31 29.50
C ALA A 418 -183.42 -33.50 30.47
N HIS A 419 -182.47 -33.80 31.37
CA HIS A 419 -182.56 -35.00 32.22
C HIS A 419 -182.62 -34.76 33.75
N ALA A 420 -182.49 -33.53 34.23
CA ALA A 420 -182.42 -33.25 35.68
C ALA A 420 -183.75 -32.76 36.33
N LEU A 421 -184.78 -32.40 35.55
CA LEU A 421 -186.06 -31.90 36.09
C LEU A 421 -187.16 -32.98 36.20
N LYS A 422 -187.03 -34.12 35.52
CA LYS A 422 -187.95 -35.28 35.66
C LYS A 422 -187.81 -36.06 36.97
N ALA A 423 -186.79 -35.79 37.79
CA ALA A 423 -186.57 -36.51 39.06
C ALA A 423 -187.05 -35.74 40.31
N ARG A 424 -187.38 -34.45 40.22
CA ARG A 424 -187.71 -33.63 41.39
C ARG A 424 -189.22 -33.55 41.70
N GLU A 425 -190.09 -33.77 40.72
CA GLU A 425 -191.56 -33.77 40.93
C GLU A 425 -192.11 -35.11 41.46
N HIS A 426 -191.38 -36.22 41.26
CA HIS A 426 -191.80 -37.53 41.78
C HIS A 426 -191.59 -37.67 43.30
N LYS A 427 -190.87 -36.72 43.95
CA LYS A 427 -190.63 -36.71 45.39
C LYS A 427 -191.70 -35.93 46.17
N MET A 428 -192.29 -34.87 45.59
CA MET A 428 -193.39 -34.13 46.25
C MET A 428 -194.72 -34.88 46.24
N LYS A 429 -194.99 -35.71 45.21
CA LYS A 429 -196.21 -36.55 45.15
C LYS A 429 -196.26 -37.66 46.22
N MET A 430 -195.15 -37.94 46.91
CA MET A 430 -195.09 -38.96 47.99
C MET A 430 -195.23 -38.36 49.40
N GLU A 431 -195.01 -37.06 49.61
CA GLU A 431 -195.11 -36.43 50.94
C GLU A 431 -196.52 -35.91 51.26
N GLU A 432 -197.29 -35.40 50.28
CA GLU A 432 -198.68 -34.98 50.55
C GLU A 432 -199.66 -36.16 50.65
N ALA A 433 -199.31 -37.34 50.10
CA ALA A 433 -200.07 -38.58 50.31
C ALA A 433 -199.94 -39.12 51.76
N ARG A 434 -198.98 -38.63 52.56
CA ARG A 434 -198.90 -38.91 54.01
C ARG A 434 -199.75 -37.97 54.87
N ALA A 435 -200.36 -36.94 54.29
CA ALA A 435 -201.12 -35.93 55.04
C ALA A 435 -202.64 -35.94 54.76
N LYS A 436 -203.21 -37.00 54.17
CA LYS A 436 -204.68 -37.24 54.16
C LYS A 436 -205.17 -38.28 55.19
N GLN A 437 -204.30 -38.88 56.01
CA GLN A 437 -204.68 -40.03 56.86
C GLN A 437 -204.15 -39.95 58.30
N LYS A 438 -204.47 -38.84 59.00
CA LYS A 438 -204.60 -38.74 60.47
C LYS A 438 -205.50 -37.54 60.87
N LEU A 439 -206.72 -37.55 60.32
CA LEU A 439 -207.92 -37.12 61.05
C LEU A 439 -208.11 -38.14 62.21
N ARG A 440 -208.42 -37.70 63.43
CA ARG A 440 -208.66 -38.50 64.66
C ARG A 440 -207.42 -38.97 65.45
N ARG A 441 -206.80 -38.04 66.17
CA ARG A 441 -207.13 -37.83 67.60
C ARG A 441 -207.45 -36.35 67.79
#